data_AF-A0A0B2RLL9-F1
#
_entry.id   AF-A0A0B2RLL9-F1
#
_cell.length_a   1.000
_cell.length_b   1.000
_cell.length_c   1.000
_cell.angle_alpha   90.00
_cell.angle_beta   90.00
_cell.angle_gamma   90.00
#
_symmetry.space_group_name_H-M   'P 1'
#
loop_
_entity.id
_entity.type
_entity.pdbx_description
1 polymer ?
#
loop_
_entity_poly.entity_id
_entity_poly.type
_entity_poly.pdbx_seq_one_letter_code
_entity_poly.pdbx_strand_id
1 'polypeptide(L)' 'YHPYTSLIHRIINFKTRQWNLTFQHIYREGNQCPDFLANQGFSSQASFHPLETIPSLLKPLLLADANSTSFL' A
#
# COMPACT_ATOMS: atom_id res chain seq x y z
N TYR A 1 16.71 -1.73 -23.29
CA TYR A 1 15.47 -2.43 -22.92
C TYR A 1 15.39 -2.45 -21.40
N HIS A 2 14.32 -1.92 -20.80
CA HIS A 2 14.19 -1.86 -19.33
C HIS A 2 13.12 -2.87 -18.89
N PRO A 3 13.39 -3.76 -17.91
CA PRO A 3 12.49 -4.86 -17.55
C PRO A 3 11.11 -4.38 -17.08
N TYR A 4 11.01 -3.15 -16.59
CA TYR A 4 9.77 -2.57 -16.07
C TYR A 4 9.07 -1.60 -17.03
N THR A 5 9.46 -1.52 -18.31
CA THR A 5 8.86 -0.57 -19.28
C THR A 5 7.33 -0.68 -19.34
N SER A 6 6.79 -1.91 -19.37
CA SER A 6 5.34 -2.14 -19.40
C SER A 6 4.62 -1.62 -18.15
N LEU A 7 5.22 -1.82 -16.97
CA LEU A 7 4.70 -1.33 -15.70
C LEU A 7 4.74 0.20 -15.62
N ILE A 8 5.85 0.82 -16.01
CA ILE A 8 6.02 2.28 -16.03
C ILE A 8 4.96 2.92 -16.94
N HIS A 9 4.75 2.39 -18.15
CA HIS A 9 3.73 2.91 -19.05
C HIS A 9 2.32 2.79 -18.48
N ARG A 10 1.99 1.70 -17.77
CA ARG A 10 0.70 1.56 -17.08
C ARG A 10 0.53 2.62 -16.01
N ILE A 11 1.54 2.86 -15.17
CA ILE A 11 1.50 3.89 -14.12
C ILE A 11 1.28 5.29 -14.73
N ILE A 12 2.03 5.62 -15.79
CA ILE A 12 1.88 6.89 -16.50
C ILE A 12 0.47 7.04 -17.08
N ASN A 13 -0.09 5.99 -17.71
CA ASN A 13 -1.45 6.00 -18.21
C ASN A 13 -2.49 6.17 -17.08
N PHE A 14 -2.30 5.50 -15.94
CA PHE A 14 -3.17 5.69 -14.79
C PHE A 14 -3.14 7.13 -14.28
N LYS A 15 -1.98 7.79 -14.30
CA LYS A 15 -1.83 9.19 -13.89
C LYS A 15 -2.67 10.16 -14.73
N THR A 16 -2.97 9.86 -15.99
CA THR A 16 -3.74 10.77 -16.87
C THR A 16 -5.25 10.73 -16.64
N ARG A 17 -5.74 9.87 -15.73
CA ARG A 17 -7.16 9.79 -15.38
C ARG A 17 -7.62 11.05 -14.62
N GLN A 18 -8.92 11.29 -14.63
CA GLN A 18 -9.59 12.39 -13.92
C GLN A 18 -9.67 12.10 -12.41
N TRP A 19 -8.52 12.06 -11.74
CA TRP A 19 -8.39 11.88 -10.29
C TRP A 19 -7.27 12.76 -9.73
N ASN A 20 -7.32 13.05 -8.42
CA ASN A 20 -6.27 13.80 -7.75
C ASN A 20 -5.22 12.81 -7.20
N LEU A 21 -4.07 12.70 -7.87
CA LEU A 21 -3.01 11.74 -7.54
C LEU A 21 -1.66 12.44 -7.39
N THR A 22 -1.03 12.24 -6.24
CA THR A 22 0.35 12.69 -5.96
C THR A 22 1.22 11.50 -5.58
N PHE A 23 2.48 11.50 -6.03
CA PHE A 23 3.48 10.54 -5.57
C PHE A 23 4.38 11.23 -4.56
N GLN A 24 4.50 10.64 -3.37
CA GLN A 24 5.37 11.11 -2.31
C GLN A 24 6.24 9.96 -1.84
N HIS A 25 7.51 10.25 -1.59
CA HIS A 25 8.39 9.30 -0.92
C HIS A 25 8.22 9.48 0.58
N ILE A 26 7.91 8.39 1.28
CA ILE A 26 7.73 8.37 2.73
C ILE A 26 8.73 7.42 3.36
N TYR A 27 9.00 7.63 4.65
CA TYR A 27 9.79 6.70 5.45
C TYR A 27 9.06 5.37 5.58
N ARG A 28 9.83 4.27 5.65
CA ARG A 28 9.30 2.91 5.72
C ARG A 28 8.39 2.72 6.94
N GLU A 29 8.73 3.37 8.04
CA GLU A 29 7.99 3.39 9.29
C GLU A 29 6.58 3.97 9.10
N GLY A 30 6.42 4.96 8.21
CA GLY A 30 5.11 5.51 7.84
C GLY A 30 4.35 4.65 6.82
N ASN A 31 4.96 3.58 6.30
CA ASN A 31 4.37 2.67 5.32
C ASN A 31 4.05 1.28 5.91
N GLN A 32 4.08 1.13 7.24
CA GLN A 32 3.92 -0.17 7.91
C GLN A 32 2.56 -0.83 7.63
N CYS A 33 1.46 -0.07 7.66
CA CYS A 33 0.12 -0.58 7.35
C CYS A 33 -0.01 -1.13 5.92
N PRO A 34 0.28 -0.36 4.86
CA PRO A 34 0.21 -0.87 3.49
C PRO A 34 1.23 -1.97 3.22
N ASP A 35 2.43 -1.95 3.82
CA ASP A 35 3.41 -3.04 3.71
C ASP A 35 2.85 -4.36 4.28
N PHE A 36 2.22 -4.32 5.46
CA PHE A 36 1.56 -5.49 6.06
C PHE A 36 0.48 -6.05 5.13
N LEU A 37 -0.39 -5.18 4.62
CA LEU A 37 -1.49 -5.57 3.73
C LEU A 37 -0.99 -6.13 2.40
N ALA A 38 0.06 -5.54 1.81
CA ALA A 38 0.66 -6.03 0.57
C ALA A 38 1.26 -7.43 0.74
N ASN A 39 1.96 -7.69 1.84
CA ASN A 39 2.52 -9.02 2.16
C ASN A 39 1.43 -10.06 2.42
N GLN A 40 0.35 -9.67 3.11
CA GLN A 40 -0.81 -10.53 3.32
C GLN A 40 -1.49 -10.86 1.99
N GLY A 41 -1.67 -9.86 1.12
CA GLY A 41 -2.25 -10.03 -0.21
C GLY A 41 -1.40 -10.90 -1.13
N PHE A 42 -0.08 -10.75 -1.10
CA PHE A 42 0.84 -11.60 -1.87
C PHE A 42 0.72 -13.09 -1.50
N SER A 43 0.50 -13.37 -0.21
CA SER A 43 0.32 -14.74 0.28
C SER A 43 -1.10 -15.29 0.04
N SER A 44 -2.03 -14.44 -0.42
CA SER A 44 -3.42 -14.82 -0.69
C SER A 44 -3.57 -15.37 -2.10
N GLN A 45 -4.41 -16.40 -2.26
CA GLN A 45 -4.81 -16.91 -3.58
C GLN A 45 -5.98 -16.11 -4.19
N ALA A 46 -6.63 -15.25 -3.39
CA ALA A 46 -7.76 -14.46 -3.85
C ALA A 46 -7.28 -13.21 -4.61
N SER A 47 -7.91 -12.93 -5.76
CA SER A 47 -7.66 -11.71 -6.52
C SER A 47 -8.15 -10.44 -5.81
N PHE A 48 -9.14 -10.60 -4.92
CA PHE A 48 -9.67 -9.55 -4.06
C PHE A 48 -10.25 -10.19 -2.81
N HIS A 49 -9.96 -9.61 -1.64
CA HIS A 49 -10.47 -10.10 -0.36
C HIS A 49 -10.87 -8.92 0.52
N PRO A 50 -12.17 -8.68 0.76
CA PRO A 50 -12.61 -7.64 1.67
C PRO A 50 -12.20 -7.98 3.10
N LEU A 51 -11.72 -6.98 3.85
CA LEU A 51 -11.42 -7.14 5.27
C LEU A 51 -12.64 -6.72 6.09
N GLU A 52 -13.47 -7.68 6.48
CA GLU A 52 -14.65 -7.43 7.32
C GLU A 52 -14.27 -7.05 8.76
N THR A 53 -13.11 -7.53 9.21
CA THR A 53 -12.54 -7.19 10.52
C THR A 53 -11.08 -6.82 10.35
N ILE A 54 -10.62 -5.84 11.14
CA ILE A 54 -9.21 -5.45 11.18
C ILE A 54 -8.38 -6.62 11.76
N PRO A 55 -7.39 -7.16 11.01
CA PRO A 55 -6.49 -8.17 11.52
C PRO A 55 -5.82 -7.70 12.82
N SER A 56 -5.70 -8.59 13.81
CA SER A 56 -5.14 -8.25 15.13
C SER A 56 -3.76 -7.61 15.06
N LEU A 57 -2.91 -8.07 14.14
CA LEU A 57 -1.56 -7.54 13.90
C LEU A 57 -1.56 -6.16 13.23
N LEU A 58 -2.61 -5.79 12.51
CA LEU A 58 -2.74 -4.49 11.85
C LEU A 58 -3.30 -3.42 12.79
N LYS A 59 -4.06 -3.80 13.83
CA LYS A 59 -4.63 -2.87 14.82
C LYS A 59 -3.60 -1.92 15.45
N PRO A 60 -2.45 -2.38 15.97
CA PRO A 60 -1.45 -1.47 16.51
C PRO A 60 -0.94 -0.53 15.41
N LEU A 61 -0.57 -1.06 14.23
CA LEU A 61 -0.07 -0.28 13.09
C LEU A 61 -1.03 0.86 12.71
N LEU A 62 -2.33 0.57 12.62
CA LEU A 62 -3.36 1.57 12.33
C LEU A 62 -3.48 2.62 13.44
N LEU A 63 -3.38 2.22 14.71
CA LEU A 63 -3.43 3.15 15.83
C LEU A 63 -2.24 4.11 15.80
N ALA A 64 -1.04 3.61 15.48
CA ALA A 64 0.13 4.48 15.41
C ALA A 64 0.10 5.39 14.18
N ASP A 65 -0.36 4.89 13.03
CA ASP A 65 -0.60 5.70 11.82
C ASP A 65 -1.58 6.85 12.10
N ALA A 66 -2.71 6.55 12.75
CA ALA A 66 -3.70 7.54 13.16
C ALA A 66 -3.12 8.60 14.13
N ASN A 67 -2.16 8.20 14.97
CA ASN A 67 -1.48 9.09 15.91
C ASN A 67 -0.22 9.74 15.32
N SER A 68 0.11 9.50 14.04
CA SER A 68 1.36 9.94 13.39
C SER A 68 2.63 9.52 14.15
N THR A 69 2.59 8.33 14.76
CA THR A 69 3.69 7.71 15.48
C THR A 69 4.17 6.46 14.73
N SER A 70 5.46 6.14 14.78
CA SER A 70 6.00 4.90 14.24
C SER A 70 6.19 3.84 15.33
N PHE A 71 5.99 2.57 15.00
CA PHE A 71 6.51 1.48 15.81
C PHE A 71 8.00 1.33 15.50
N LEU A 72 8.84 1.68 16.48
CA LEU A 72 10.27 1.38 16.51
C LEU A 72 10.52 -0.12 16.68
#